data_AF-A0A356EQ01-F1
#
_entry.id   AF-A0A356EQ01-F1
#
_cell.length_a   1.000
_cell.length_b   1.000
_cell.length_c   1.000
_cell.angle_alpha   90.00
_cell.angle_beta   90.00
_cell.angle_gamma   90.00
#
_symmetry.space_group_name_H-M   'P 1'
#
loop_
_entity.id
_entity.type
_entity.pdbx_description
1 polymer ?
#
loop_
_entity_poly.entity_id
_entity_poly.type
_entity_poly.pdbx_seq_one_letter_code
_entity_poly.pdbx_strand_id
1 'polypeptide(L)'
;MESSQMSSPRSVLNFSPFRFRSSRVASRGSSKAGSATNGFVHRLRIEPLEPRRMLTTYLIDSLADVANPDDDMLTLREALQAANYNVAYNEAPAGSATELDEIVFAPSLAGGTLAMTSGQFDVYGSTLIRGPEGGSVTIDAAGARRVFSVGTNVEAVISGLIITGGRPTSFGGAIRCSGGELTLVNSVITGNSAATYGGAISAKNSTVTI
;
A
#
# COMPACT_ATOMS: atom_id res chain seq x y z
N MET A 1 -48.34 -40.73 -30.43
CA MET A 1 -49.06 -39.55 -29.91
C MET A 1 -48.05 -38.42 -29.87
N GLU A 2 -47.73 -37.88 -31.04
CA GLU A 2 -48.41 -36.72 -31.67
C GLU A 2 -48.10 -35.42 -30.92
N SER A 3 -47.28 -34.53 -31.51
CA SER A 3 -47.71 -33.34 -32.28
C SER A 3 -47.86 -32.14 -31.32
N SER A 4 -47.35 -30.92 -31.51
CA SER A 4 -47.23 -30.03 -32.68
C SER A 4 -46.31 -28.85 -32.25
N GLN A 5 -45.28 -28.42 -32.99
CA GLN A 5 -45.25 -27.45 -34.10
C GLN A 5 -45.74 -26.01 -33.84
N MET A 6 -45.03 -25.08 -34.53
CA MET A 6 -45.37 -23.70 -34.94
C MET A 6 -45.10 -22.55 -33.94
N SER A 7 -44.62 -21.36 -34.30
CA SER A 7 -44.32 -20.73 -35.60
C SER A 7 -43.50 -19.44 -35.34
N SER A 8 -42.63 -19.09 -36.29
CA SER A 8 -41.92 -17.81 -36.52
C SER A 8 -42.91 -16.67 -36.93
N PRO A 9 -42.55 -15.41 -37.39
CA PRO A 9 -41.27 -14.89 -37.92
C PRO A 9 -40.94 -13.34 -37.84
N ARG A 10 -39.78 -12.98 -38.42
CA ARG A 10 -39.42 -11.78 -39.26
C ARG A 10 -39.37 -10.35 -38.69
N SER A 11 -38.25 -9.66 -38.95
CA SER A 11 -38.23 -8.52 -39.90
C SER A 11 -36.82 -8.23 -40.44
N VAL A 12 -36.78 -7.83 -41.72
CA VAL A 12 -35.65 -7.62 -42.63
C VAL A 12 -35.87 -6.26 -43.29
N LEU A 13 -34.83 -5.40 -43.41
CA LEU A 13 -34.64 -4.34 -44.41
C LEU A 13 -33.13 -3.96 -44.31
N ASN A 14 -32.18 -4.23 -45.19
CA ASN A 14 -32.02 -4.25 -46.65
C ASN A 14 -31.73 -2.87 -47.30
N PHE A 15 -30.73 -2.90 -48.20
CA PHE A 15 -30.34 -1.94 -49.26
C PHE A 15 -29.22 -0.88 -49.04
N SER A 16 -28.06 -1.20 -49.63
CA SER A 16 -27.01 -0.35 -50.24
C SER A 16 -27.54 0.47 -51.44
N PRO A 17 -26.73 1.05 -52.36
CA PRO A 17 -25.32 1.54 -52.37
C PRO A 17 -25.19 2.95 -52.99
N PHE A 18 -24.00 3.58 -53.07
CA PHE A 18 -23.68 4.47 -54.21
C PHE A 18 -22.16 4.58 -54.47
N ARG A 19 -21.77 4.26 -55.71
CA ARG A 19 -20.43 4.45 -56.31
C ARG A 19 -20.33 5.85 -56.92
N PHE A 20 -19.12 6.41 -56.97
CA PHE A 20 -18.68 7.22 -58.12
C PHE A 20 -17.20 6.95 -58.45
N ARG A 21 -16.96 6.58 -59.71
CA ARG A 21 -15.65 6.59 -60.39
C ARG A 21 -15.42 8.00 -60.94
N SER A 22 -14.17 8.47 -60.96
CA SER A 22 -13.69 9.32 -62.05
C SER A 22 -12.18 9.16 -62.23
N SER A 23 -11.81 8.99 -63.50
CA SER A 23 -10.49 8.84 -64.10
C SER A 23 -9.81 10.19 -64.40
N ARG A 24 -8.47 10.23 -64.46
CA ARG A 24 -7.61 11.03 -65.39
C ARG A 24 -6.14 10.64 -65.13
N VAL A 25 -5.47 9.97 -66.06
CA VAL A 25 -4.62 10.48 -67.18
C VAL A 25 -3.41 11.29 -66.71
N ALA A 26 -2.24 10.79 -67.07
CA ALA A 26 -0.92 11.36 -66.85
C ALA A 26 -0.59 12.53 -67.80
N SER A 27 0.23 13.47 -67.33
CA SER A 27 1.09 14.28 -68.20
C SER A 27 2.41 14.61 -67.49
N ARG A 28 3.50 14.51 -68.25
CA ARG A 28 4.88 14.86 -67.86
C ARG A 28 5.09 16.37 -67.97
N GLY A 29 5.88 16.94 -67.06
CA GLY A 29 6.45 18.28 -67.16
C GLY A 29 7.73 18.38 -66.32
N SER A 30 8.82 18.76 -66.97
CA SER A 30 10.19 18.82 -66.44
C SER A 30 10.52 20.16 -65.76
N SER A 31 11.49 20.11 -64.84
CA SER A 31 12.42 21.16 -64.41
C SER A 31 11.94 22.24 -63.42
N LYS A 32 12.53 22.25 -62.23
CA LYS A 32 13.64 23.16 -61.87
C LYS A 32 14.09 22.91 -60.42
N ALA A 33 15.41 22.88 -60.25
CA ALA A 33 16.07 22.87 -58.96
C ALA A 33 15.75 24.15 -58.18
N GLY A 34 15.35 24.00 -56.94
CA GLY A 34 15.20 25.06 -55.95
C GLY A 34 15.72 24.55 -54.62
N SER A 35 16.94 24.95 -54.29
CA SER A 35 17.55 24.78 -52.98
C SER A 35 16.68 25.45 -51.91
N ALA A 36 16.17 24.68 -50.95
CA ALA A 36 15.52 25.22 -49.76
C ALA A 36 16.01 24.44 -48.52
N THR A 37 16.92 25.12 -47.83
CA THR A 37 17.36 25.00 -46.43
C THR A 37 16.67 23.93 -45.58
N ASN A 38 17.50 23.00 -45.08
CA ASN A 38 17.17 22.01 -44.08
C ASN A 38 16.77 22.70 -42.76
N GLY A 39 15.46 22.97 -42.61
CA GLY A 39 14.90 23.46 -41.37
C GLY A 39 14.94 22.35 -40.33
N PHE A 40 15.92 22.39 -39.43
CA PHE A 40 15.91 21.58 -38.22
C PHE A 40 14.64 21.90 -37.44
N VAL A 41 13.61 21.07 -37.60
CA VAL A 41 12.47 21.06 -36.69
C VAL A 41 13.03 20.56 -35.36
N HIS A 42 13.36 21.48 -34.45
CA HIS A 42 13.65 21.15 -33.06
C HIS A 42 12.38 20.55 -32.47
N ARG A 43 12.28 19.23 -32.59
CA ARG A 43 11.26 18.44 -31.95
C ARG A 43 11.52 18.55 -30.46
N LEU A 44 10.79 19.45 -29.79
CA LEU A 44 10.71 19.49 -28.33
C LEU A 44 10.16 18.13 -27.91
N ARG A 45 11.08 17.21 -27.56
CA ARG A 45 10.74 16.01 -26.83
C ARG A 45 10.47 16.46 -25.41
N ILE A 46 9.20 16.57 -25.07
CA ILE A 46 8.79 16.56 -23.67
C ILE A 46 9.00 15.11 -23.26
N GLU A 47 10.12 14.83 -22.61
CA GLU A 47 10.27 13.59 -21.87
C GLU A 47 9.20 13.60 -20.77
N PRO A 48 8.36 12.56 -20.65
CA PRO A 48 7.48 12.44 -19.50
C PRO A 48 8.38 12.52 -18.27
N LEU A 49 8.15 13.53 -17.42
CA LEU A 49 8.74 13.54 -16.10
C LEU A 49 8.40 12.19 -15.48
N GLU A 50 9.42 11.40 -15.14
CA GLU A 50 9.20 10.25 -14.27
C GLU A 50 8.41 10.79 -13.07
N PRO A 51 7.26 10.19 -12.73
CA PRO A 51 6.51 10.68 -11.58
C PRO A 51 7.45 10.59 -10.38
N ARG A 52 7.79 11.75 -9.78
CA ARG A 52 8.34 11.79 -8.44
C ARG A 52 7.27 11.19 -7.53
N ARG A 53 7.32 9.88 -7.31
CA ARG A 53 6.62 9.26 -6.19
C ARG A 53 7.43 9.68 -4.97
N MET A 54 6.91 10.65 -4.21
CA MET A 54 7.46 10.91 -2.89
C MET A 54 7.21 9.66 -2.07
N LEU A 55 8.26 9.15 -1.42
CA LEU A 55 8.10 8.27 -0.28
C LEU A 55 7.21 9.03 0.71
N THR A 56 5.97 8.56 0.90
CA THR A 56 5.10 9.17 1.89
C THR A 56 5.54 8.65 3.25
N THR A 57 6.02 9.55 4.10
CA THR A 57 6.33 9.21 5.49
C THR A 57 5.11 9.56 6.32
N TYR A 58 4.56 8.58 7.03
CA TYR A 58 3.55 8.77 8.05
C TYR A 58 4.22 9.25 9.34
N LEU A 59 3.99 10.51 9.72
CA LEU A 59 4.50 11.07 10.98
C LEU A 59 3.41 10.95 12.07
N ILE A 60 3.54 9.94 12.93
CA ILE A 60 2.58 9.71 14.03
C ILE A 60 2.77 10.79 15.09
N ASP A 61 1.74 11.58 15.36
CA ASP A 61 1.76 12.66 16.35
C ASP A 61 0.80 12.41 17.53
N SER A 62 0.08 11.29 17.52
CA SER A 62 -0.78 10.85 18.62
C SER A 62 -0.54 9.40 19.03
N LEU A 63 -0.57 9.18 20.36
CA LEU A 63 -0.47 7.85 20.99
C LEU A 63 -1.87 7.25 21.28
N ALA A 64 -2.93 7.84 20.75
CA ALA A 64 -4.27 7.30 20.91
C ALA A 64 -4.43 6.01 20.09
N ASP A 65 -5.10 5.01 20.67
CA ASP A 65 -5.40 3.75 20.00
C ASP A 65 -6.79 3.77 19.35
N VAL A 66 -7.04 4.81 18.56
CA VAL A 66 -8.30 5.09 17.86
C VAL A 66 -7.96 5.61 16.47
N ALA A 67 -8.89 5.51 15.52
CA ALA A 67 -8.81 6.21 14.25
C ALA A 67 -9.98 7.19 14.18
N ASN A 68 -9.71 8.47 14.37
CA ASN A 68 -10.73 9.50 14.55
C ASN A 68 -10.56 10.58 13.49
N PRO A 69 -11.47 10.68 12.51
CA PRO A 69 -11.32 11.57 11.37
C PRO A 69 -11.47 13.07 11.68
N ASP A 70 -11.72 13.43 12.94
CA ASP A 70 -12.08 14.78 13.37
C ASP A 70 -11.13 15.35 14.45
N ASP A 71 -9.94 14.76 14.66
CA ASP A 71 -8.95 15.28 15.64
C ASP A 71 -7.68 15.88 15.04
N ASP A 72 -7.55 15.89 13.70
CA ASP A 72 -6.38 16.41 12.99
C ASP A 72 -5.06 15.78 13.47
N MET A 73 -5.10 14.57 14.04
CA MET A 73 -3.93 13.83 14.50
C MET A 73 -3.77 12.53 13.73
N LEU A 74 -2.54 12.18 13.39
CA LEU A 74 -2.23 10.91 12.75
C LEU A 74 -1.84 9.87 13.80
N THR A 75 -2.65 8.82 13.92
CA THR A 75 -2.38 7.68 14.79
C THR A 75 -1.72 6.50 14.05
N LEU A 76 -1.12 5.58 14.81
CA LEU A 76 -0.60 4.33 14.25
C LEU A 76 -1.71 3.49 13.57
N ARG A 77 -2.98 3.60 14.02
CA ARG A 77 -4.10 2.88 13.39
C ARG A 77 -4.37 3.38 11.99
N GLU A 78 -4.39 4.69 11.80
CA GLU A 78 -4.65 5.29 10.50
C GLU A 78 -3.52 5.01 9.52
N ALA A 79 -2.27 5.19 9.95
CA ALA A 79 -1.11 4.91 9.12
C ALA A 79 -1.06 3.44 8.64
N LEU A 80 -1.30 2.48 9.54
CA LEU A 80 -1.33 1.06 9.16
C LEU A 80 -2.51 0.72 8.25
N GLN A 81 -3.69 1.33 8.47
CA GLN A 81 -4.82 1.14 7.58
C GLN A 81 -4.49 1.65 6.17
N ALA A 82 -3.92 2.84 6.06
CA ALA A 82 -3.56 3.42 4.78
C ALA A 82 -2.44 2.63 4.06
N ALA A 83 -1.43 2.19 4.80
CA ALA A 83 -0.33 1.36 4.27
C ALA A 83 -0.81 -0.04 3.83
N ASN A 84 -1.66 -0.69 4.62
CA ASN A 84 -2.16 -2.03 4.30
C ASN A 84 -3.01 -2.05 3.02
N TYR A 85 -3.75 -0.97 2.74
CA TYR A 85 -4.70 -0.92 1.64
C TYR A 85 -4.28 0.00 0.49
N ASN A 86 -3.15 0.72 0.63
CA ASN A 86 -2.64 1.67 -0.37
C ASN A 86 -3.69 2.72 -0.77
N VAL A 87 -4.48 3.17 0.20
CA VAL A 87 -5.53 4.19 0.06
C VAL A 87 -5.47 5.13 1.25
N ALA A 88 -5.82 6.40 1.06
CA ALA A 88 -5.87 7.34 2.17
C ALA A 88 -6.92 6.89 3.20
N TYR A 89 -6.63 7.12 4.47
CA TYR A 89 -7.53 6.78 5.58
C TYR A 89 -7.42 7.84 6.67
N ASN A 90 -8.48 8.63 6.84
CA ASN A 90 -8.50 9.84 7.66
C ASN A 90 -7.31 10.78 7.32
N GLU A 91 -6.50 11.16 8.29
CA GLU A 91 -5.31 12.02 8.18
C GLU A 91 -4.15 11.32 7.46
N ALA A 92 -4.20 9.99 7.31
CA ALA A 92 -3.16 9.22 6.64
C ALA A 92 -3.30 9.30 5.11
N PRO A 93 -2.28 9.77 4.36
CA PRO A 93 -2.26 9.67 2.90
C PRO A 93 -2.21 8.20 2.44
N ALA A 94 -2.44 7.94 1.14
CA ALA A 94 -2.36 6.58 0.62
C ALA A 94 -0.92 6.03 0.64
N GLY A 95 -0.76 4.76 1.02
CA GLY A 95 0.51 4.03 0.99
C GLY A 95 0.97 3.59 -0.40
N SER A 96 2.03 2.80 -0.45
CA SER A 96 2.65 2.29 -1.68
C SER A 96 2.55 0.77 -1.83
N ALA A 97 1.97 0.32 -2.94
CA ALA A 97 1.89 -1.11 -3.25
C ALA A 97 3.22 -1.75 -3.67
N THR A 98 4.27 -0.93 -3.90
CA THR A 98 5.55 -1.39 -4.47
C THR A 98 6.76 -0.97 -3.64
N GLU A 99 6.59 -0.04 -2.71
CA GLU A 99 7.67 0.48 -1.88
C GLU A 99 7.36 0.22 -0.41
N LEU A 100 8.39 0.26 0.42
CA LEU A 100 8.24 0.14 1.88
C LEU A 100 7.68 1.45 2.42
N ASP A 101 6.48 1.41 3.01
CA ASP A 101 5.87 2.57 3.64
C ASP A 101 6.57 2.89 4.97
N GLU A 102 6.94 4.16 5.19
CA GLU A 102 7.66 4.57 6.40
C GLU A 102 6.72 5.23 7.41
N ILE A 103 6.61 4.63 8.60
CA ILE A 103 5.84 5.11 9.75
C ILE A 103 6.81 5.50 10.85
N VAL A 104 6.82 6.77 11.24
CA VAL A 104 7.74 7.34 12.23
C VAL A 104 6.96 8.01 13.35
N PHE A 105 7.26 7.66 14.60
CA PHE A 105 6.73 8.39 15.75
C PHE A 105 7.41 9.76 15.90
N ALA A 106 6.62 10.82 16.06
CA ALA A 106 7.13 12.16 16.26
C ALA A 106 8.01 12.24 17.52
N PRO A 107 9.11 13.01 17.52
CA PRO A 107 10.00 13.15 18.68
C PRO A 107 9.30 13.60 19.98
N SER A 108 8.21 14.37 19.85
CA SER A 108 7.37 14.80 20.99
C SER A 108 6.71 13.64 21.75
N LEU A 109 6.63 12.46 21.15
CA LEU A 109 6.04 11.26 21.75
C LEU A 109 7.06 10.40 22.52
N ALA A 110 8.35 10.78 22.51
CA ALA A 110 9.40 10.04 23.19
C ALA A 110 9.12 9.86 24.70
N GLY A 111 9.21 8.61 25.17
CA GLY A 111 8.89 8.24 26.55
C GLY A 111 7.40 8.01 26.82
N GLY A 112 6.54 8.25 25.83
CA GLY A 112 5.11 7.99 25.93
C GLY A 112 4.72 6.53 25.78
N THR A 113 3.49 6.22 26.16
CA THR A 113 2.89 4.89 26.03
C THR A 113 1.63 4.94 25.18
N LEU A 114 1.64 4.21 24.07
CA LEU A 114 0.46 3.84 23.31
C LEU A 114 -0.18 2.63 24.03
N ALA A 115 -1.22 2.89 24.81
CA ALA A 115 -2.00 1.86 25.48
C ALA A 115 -3.07 1.31 24.52
N MET A 116 -2.96 0.04 24.13
CA MET A 116 -3.91 -0.56 23.19
C MET A 116 -5.25 -0.84 23.86
N THR A 117 -6.30 -0.26 23.30
CA THR A 117 -7.70 -0.40 23.73
C THR A 117 -8.53 -1.28 22.78
N SER A 118 -8.18 -1.35 21.49
CA SER A 118 -8.92 -2.11 20.48
C SER A 118 -8.09 -3.28 19.91
N GLY A 119 -8.18 -3.60 18.62
CA GLY A 119 -7.56 -4.81 18.05
C GLY A 119 -6.03 -4.82 18.11
N GLN A 120 -5.42 -5.93 17.67
CA GLN A 120 -3.98 -5.94 17.36
C GLN A 120 -3.67 -4.98 16.19
N PHE A 121 -2.39 -4.65 15.99
CA PHE A 121 -1.92 -3.95 14.81
C PHE A 121 -1.57 -4.95 13.71
N ASP A 122 -2.34 -4.92 12.62
CA ASP A 122 -2.10 -5.77 11.46
C ASP A 122 -1.14 -5.08 10.50
N VAL A 123 -0.11 -5.82 10.07
CA VAL A 123 0.87 -5.39 9.07
C VAL A 123 0.71 -6.30 7.85
N TYR A 124 -0.08 -5.82 6.89
CA TYR A 124 -0.41 -6.48 5.61
C TYR A 124 0.11 -5.71 4.38
N GLY A 125 0.60 -4.48 4.57
CA GLY A 125 1.51 -3.79 3.65
C GLY A 125 2.94 -3.82 4.18
N SER A 126 3.93 -3.79 3.29
CA SER A 126 5.33 -3.73 3.70
C SER A 126 5.61 -2.37 4.33
N THR A 127 6.05 -2.37 5.60
CA THR A 127 6.21 -1.14 6.39
C THR A 127 7.48 -1.14 7.24
N LEU A 128 8.07 0.05 7.37
CA LEU A 128 9.05 0.39 8.39
C LEU A 128 8.35 1.18 9.49
N ILE A 129 8.29 0.63 10.70
CA ILE A 129 7.74 1.28 11.89
C ILE A 129 8.90 1.67 12.80
N ARG A 130 9.11 2.97 12.99
CA ARG A 130 10.24 3.54 13.72
C ARG A 130 9.76 4.37 14.90
N GLY A 131 10.29 4.07 16.09
CA GLY A 131 10.13 4.91 17.28
C GLY A 131 10.73 6.30 17.11
N PRO A 132 10.46 7.22 18.05
CA PRO A 132 10.91 8.59 17.92
C PRO A 132 12.42 8.73 18.10
N GLU A 133 13.02 9.68 17.40
CA GLU A 133 14.39 10.10 17.66
C GLU A 133 14.53 10.62 19.10
N GLY A 134 15.63 10.27 19.78
CA GLY A 134 15.91 10.72 21.15
C GLY A 134 15.20 9.95 22.26
N GLY A 135 14.50 8.84 21.96
CA GLY A 135 13.88 7.98 22.97
C GLY A 135 13.20 6.75 22.38
N SER A 136 12.15 6.27 23.05
CA SER A 136 11.32 5.17 22.58
C SER A 136 9.86 5.44 22.94
N VAL A 137 8.94 4.91 22.14
CA VAL A 137 7.52 4.77 22.52
C VAL A 137 7.29 3.35 23.02
N THR A 138 6.51 3.23 24.10
CA THR A 138 6.02 1.93 24.57
C THR A 138 4.68 1.63 23.91
N ILE A 139 4.57 0.47 23.25
CA ILE A 139 3.29 -0.07 22.79
C ILE A 139 2.90 -1.19 23.75
N ASP A 140 1.84 -0.96 24.51
CA ASP A 140 1.37 -1.86 25.57
C ASP A 140 0.01 -2.47 25.21
N ALA A 141 -0.01 -3.79 25.04
CA ALA A 141 -1.24 -4.56 24.80
C ALA A 141 -2.09 -4.80 26.06
N ALA A 142 -1.68 -4.28 27.22
CA ALA A 142 -2.41 -4.30 28.49
C ALA A 142 -2.86 -5.69 28.96
N GLY A 143 -2.10 -6.73 28.61
CA GLY A 143 -2.39 -8.12 28.99
C GLY A 143 -3.59 -8.72 28.25
N ALA A 144 -4.10 -8.11 27.19
CA ALA A 144 -5.37 -8.51 26.58
C ALA A 144 -5.23 -9.19 25.20
N ARG A 145 -4.19 -8.87 24.44
CA ARG A 145 -4.08 -9.25 23.02
C ARG A 145 -2.64 -9.33 22.54
N ARG A 146 -2.46 -9.73 21.28
CA ARG A 146 -1.19 -9.60 20.56
C ARG A 146 -0.97 -8.14 20.16
N VAL A 147 0.28 -7.68 20.11
CA VAL A 147 0.59 -6.31 19.66
C VAL A 147 0.58 -6.23 18.14
N PHE A 148 1.46 -6.97 17.46
CA PHE A 148 1.57 -6.96 16.00
C PHE A 148 1.27 -8.32 15.36
N SER A 149 0.60 -8.32 14.22
CA SER A 149 0.44 -9.48 13.35
C SER A 149 0.92 -9.17 11.95
N VAL A 150 2.05 -9.76 11.58
CA VAL A 150 2.67 -9.61 10.26
C VAL A 150 2.12 -10.69 9.34
N GLY A 151 1.57 -10.25 8.21
CA GLY A 151 0.96 -11.07 7.18
C GLY A 151 1.96 -11.85 6.34
N THR A 152 1.45 -12.42 5.25
CA THR A 152 2.22 -13.19 4.26
C THR A 152 2.78 -12.27 3.18
N ASN A 153 3.99 -12.55 2.69
CA ASN A 153 4.63 -11.82 1.57
C ASN A 153 4.77 -10.31 1.81
N VAL A 154 5.02 -9.91 3.05
CA VAL A 154 5.25 -8.53 3.44
C VAL A 154 6.52 -8.44 4.27
N GLU A 155 7.16 -7.28 4.23
CA GLU A 155 8.29 -6.94 5.08
C GLU A 155 7.81 -6.00 6.21
N ALA A 156 8.08 -6.38 7.45
CA ALA A 156 7.84 -5.54 8.62
C ALA A 156 9.18 -5.25 9.30
N VAL A 157 9.63 -3.99 9.25
CA VAL A 157 10.80 -3.54 9.99
C VAL A 157 10.32 -2.74 11.19
N ILE A 158 10.65 -3.17 12.41
CA ILE A 158 10.23 -2.50 13.64
C ILE A 158 11.47 -2.06 14.42
N SER A 159 11.59 -0.75 14.62
CA SER A 159 12.78 -0.17 15.20
C SER A 159 12.53 0.85 16.29
N GLY A 160 13.38 0.87 17.33
CA GLY A 160 13.35 1.90 18.38
C GLY A 160 12.09 1.89 19.25
N LEU A 161 11.40 0.76 19.38
CA LEU A 161 10.16 0.64 20.15
C LEU A 161 10.31 -0.31 21.34
N ILE A 162 9.49 -0.08 22.38
CA ILE A 162 9.28 -1.03 23.47
C ILE A 162 7.92 -1.69 23.25
N ILE A 163 7.89 -3.02 23.17
CA ILE A 163 6.68 -3.80 22.90
C ILE A 163 6.39 -4.70 24.09
N THR A 164 5.24 -4.49 24.74
CA THR A 164 4.91 -5.14 26.02
C THR A 164 3.43 -5.50 26.17
N GLY A 165 3.14 -6.24 27.24
CA GLY A 165 1.78 -6.58 27.67
C GLY A 165 1.03 -7.53 26.74
N GLY A 166 1.70 -8.10 25.74
CA GLY A 166 1.09 -8.99 24.77
C GLY A 166 0.68 -10.32 25.40
N ARG A 167 -0.62 -10.67 25.37
CA ARG A 167 -1.18 -11.91 25.95
C ARG A 167 -2.37 -12.50 25.19
N PRO A 168 -2.23 -12.87 23.90
CA PRO A 168 -3.30 -13.55 23.17
C PRO A 168 -3.50 -14.99 23.66
N THR A 169 -4.69 -15.52 23.43
CA THR A 169 -5.02 -16.96 23.59
C THR A 169 -4.43 -17.85 22.48
N SER A 170 -3.63 -17.28 21.57
CA SER A 170 -3.04 -17.97 20.40
C SER A 170 -1.50 -17.89 20.44
N PHE A 171 -0.86 -17.61 19.29
CA PHE A 171 0.60 -17.58 19.13
C PHE A 171 1.15 -16.16 19.16
N GLY A 172 2.40 -15.99 19.61
CA GLY A 172 3.12 -14.71 19.53
C GLY A 172 2.55 -13.68 20.50
N GLY A 173 3.12 -13.57 21.70
CA GLY A 173 2.62 -12.63 22.71
C GLY A 173 2.67 -11.19 22.21
N ALA A 174 3.87 -10.75 21.83
CA ALA A 174 4.08 -9.46 21.18
C ALA A 174 3.75 -9.54 19.69
N ILE A 175 4.44 -10.43 18.97
CA ILE A 175 4.44 -10.44 17.51
C ILE A 175 4.17 -11.85 16.99
N ARG A 176 3.27 -11.94 16.02
CA ARG A 176 3.11 -13.14 15.19
C ARG A 176 3.48 -12.79 13.76
N CYS A 177 4.49 -13.46 13.22
CA CYS A 177 4.84 -13.39 11.80
C CYS A 177 4.49 -14.72 11.14
N SER A 178 3.73 -14.68 10.04
CA SER A 178 3.23 -15.88 9.38
C SER A 178 3.31 -15.73 7.87
N GLY A 179 4.41 -16.22 7.27
CA GLY A 179 4.65 -16.12 5.83
C GLY A 179 5.28 -14.81 5.36
N GLY A 180 5.69 -13.93 6.27
CA GLY A 180 6.34 -12.65 5.96
C GLY A 180 7.77 -12.59 6.47
N GLU A 181 8.34 -11.38 6.44
CA GLU A 181 9.67 -11.08 6.95
C GLU A 181 9.54 -10.07 8.09
N LEU A 182 10.21 -10.33 9.21
CA LEU A 182 10.23 -9.47 10.38
C LEU A 182 11.67 -9.09 10.70
N THR A 183 11.97 -7.80 10.71
CA THR A 183 13.26 -7.27 11.16
C THR A 183 13.04 -6.41 12.39
N LEU A 184 13.74 -6.73 13.48
CA LEU A 184 13.73 -5.97 14.72
C LEU A 184 15.06 -5.27 14.89
N VAL A 185 15.06 -3.96 15.10
CA VAL A 185 16.29 -3.18 15.26
C VAL A 185 16.17 -2.26 16.46
N ASN A 186 17.08 -2.37 17.44
CA ASN A 186 17.09 -1.48 18.62
C ASN A 186 15.72 -1.43 19.34
N SER A 187 15.00 -2.55 19.37
CA SER A 187 13.68 -2.66 19.99
C SER A 187 13.75 -3.55 21.23
N VAL A 188 12.91 -3.27 22.23
CA VAL A 188 12.80 -4.08 23.46
C VAL A 188 11.47 -4.81 23.45
N ILE A 189 11.51 -6.13 23.53
CA ILE A 189 10.31 -6.97 23.61
C ILE A 189 10.28 -7.64 24.97
N THR A 190 9.37 -7.22 25.85
CA THR A 190 9.36 -7.62 27.26
C THR A 190 7.95 -7.77 27.81
N GLY A 191 7.75 -8.55 28.88
CA GLY A 191 6.43 -8.67 29.53
C GLY A 191 5.35 -9.35 28.69
N ASN A 192 5.73 -10.05 27.61
CA ASN A 192 4.81 -10.72 26.68
C ASN A 192 4.72 -12.23 26.98
N SER A 193 3.54 -12.81 26.80
CA SER A 193 3.30 -14.25 26.87
C SER A 193 2.23 -14.68 25.86
N ALA A 194 2.17 -15.95 25.49
CA ALA A 194 1.16 -16.48 24.59
C ALA A 194 0.66 -17.83 25.14
N ALA A 195 -0.63 -18.14 24.95
CA ALA A 195 -1.20 -19.39 25.46
C ALA A 195 -0.73 -20.63 24.70
N THR A 196 -0.28 -20.49 23.44
CA THR A 196 0.16 -21.62 22.61
C THR A 196 1.68 -21.68 22.40
N TYR A 197 2.22 -20.94 21.43
CA TYR A 197 3.67 -20.90 21.14
C TYR A 197 4.16 -19.47 20.92
N GLY A 198 5.47 -19.27 21.07
CA GLY A 198 6.11 -17.98 20.86
C GLY A 198 5.72 -16.96 21.91
N GLY A 199 6.17 -17.18 23.16
CA GLY A 199 5.79 -16.35 24.32
C GLY A 199 5.88 -14.85 24.02
N ALA A 200 6.95 -14.42 23.35
CA ALA A 200 7.04 -13.07 22.78
C ALA A 200 6.79 -13.06 21.27
N ILE A 201 7.58 -13.82 20.50
CA ILE A 201 7.51 -13.85 19.04
C ILE A 201 7.17 -15.26 18.57
N SER A 202 6.21 -15.38 17.66
CA SER A 202 5.94 -16.61 16.91
C SER A 202 6.19 -16.39 15.43
N ALA A 203 7.03 -17.23 14.83
CA ALA A 203 7.37 -17.20 13.42
C ALA A 203 6.93 -18.52 12.75
N LYS A 204 6.16 -18.45 11.67
CA LYS A 204 5.74 -19.61 10.88
C LYS A 204 5.96 -19.34 9.40
N ASN A 205 6.77 -20.18 8.74
CA ASN A 205 7.13 -20.01 7.33
C ASN A 205 7.65 -18.59 7.02
N SER A 206 8.41 -18.00 7.95
CA SER A 206 8.81 -16.59 7.94
C SER A 206 10.27 -16.45 8.32
N THR A 207 10.89 -15.35 7.93
CA THR A 207 12.24 -14.96 8.36
C THR A 207 12.14 -13.94 9.49
N VAL A 208 12.98 -14.10 10.52
CA VAL A 208 13.10 -13.12 11.61
C VAL A 208 14.57 -12.74 11.76
N THR A 209 14.84 -11.44 11.72
CA THR A 209 16.16 -10.82 11.94
C THR A 209 16.10 -9.94 13.18
N ILE A 210 17.07 -10.06 14.09
CA ILE A 210 17.16 -9.32 15.37
C ILE A 210 18.59 -8.83 15.56
#